data_AF-A0A7V8YGQ2-F1
#
_entry.id   AF-A0A7V8YGQ2-F1
#
_cell.length_a   1.000
_cell.length_b   1.000
_cell.length_c   1.000
_cell.angle_alpha   90.00
_cell.angle_beta   90.00
_cell.angle_gamma   90.00
#
_symmetry.space_group_name_H-M   'P 1'
#
loop_
_entity.id
_entity.type
_entity.pdbx_description
1 polymer ?
#
loop_
_entity_poly.entity_id
_entity_poly.type
_entity_poly.pdbx_seq_one_letter_code
_entity_poly.pdbx_strand_id
1 'polypeptide(L)'
;MELLLLTADAHPETVLPALSLLPHGVRTAAPEVAALLDAGPHDAVLVDARTELVAARALCRLLGTTGMEVPVVAVLAEGGLVAVSGEWAVDDIL
;
A
#
# COMPACT_ATOMS: atom_id res chain seq x y z
N MET A 1 4.63 1.45 -15.99
CA MET A 1 4.30 0.81 -14.72
C MET A 1 3.64 1.86 -13.87
N GLU A 2 2.47 1.58 -13.31
CA GLU A 2 1.68 2.50 -12.50
C GLU A 2 1.45 1.89 -11.11
N LEU A 3 1.83 2.60 -10.06
CA LEU A 3 1.65 2.17 -8.68
C LEU A 3 0.55 2.99 -8.02
N LEU A 4 -0.28 2.35 -7.21
CA LEU A 4 -1.22 3.02 -6.33
C LEU A 4 -0.69 3.00 -4.90
N LEU A 5 -0.38 4.17 -4.33
CA LEU A 5 0.00 4.33 -2.94
C LEU A 5 -1.21 4.77 -2.10
N LEU A 6 -1.64 3.89 -1.20
CA LEU A 6 -2.66 4.13 -0.20
C LEU A 6 -2.01 4.67 1.07
N THR A 7 -2.16 5.96 1.35
CA THR A 7 -1.54 6.62 2.50
C THR A 7 -2.39 7.76 3.04
N ALA A 8 -2.32 7.98 4.35
CA ALA A 8 -2.87 9.17 5.00
C ALA A 8 -1.82 10.28 5.18
N ASP A 9 -0.57 10.05 4.75
CA ASP A 9 0.50 11.05 4.84
C ASP A 9 0.19 12.25 3.94
N ALA A 10 0.31 13.45 4.50
CA ALA A 10 0.13 14.70 3.76
C ALA A 10 1.26 14.92 2.73
N HIS A 11 2.38 14.21 2.88
CA HIS A 11 3.54 14.21 1.99
C HIS A 11 3.83 12.77 1.51
N PRO A 12 3.01 12.20 0.59
CA PRO A 12 3.12 10.81 0.14
C PRO A 12 4.49 10.42 -0.42
N GLU A 13 5.23 11.37 -0.98
CA GLU A 13 6.60 11.17 -1.48
C GLU A 13 7.58 10.76 -0.38
N THR A 14 7.26 11.03 0.88
CA THR A 14 8.10 10.62 2.02
C THR A 14 7.92 9.14 2.37
N VAL A 15 6.88 8.46 1.86
CA VAL A 15 6.60 7.04 2.12
C VAL A 15 7.69 6.17 1.50
N LEU A 16 7.96 6.38 0.22
CA LEU A 16 9.00 5.70 -0.54
C LEU A 16 9.70 6.71 -1.46
N PRO A 17 10.61 7.55 -0.94
CA PRO A 17 11.19 8.66 -1.71
C PRO A 17 11.96 8.21 -2.95
N ALA A 18 12.53 7.00 -2.92
CA ALA A 18 13.24 6.42 -4.04
C ALA A 18 12.35 6.17 -5.27
N LEU A 19 11.02 6.03 -5.12
CA LEU A 19 10.12 5.85 -6.27
C LEU A 19 10.13 7.08 -7.19
N SER A 20 10.32 8.28 -6.66
CA SER A 20 10.42 9.49 -7.50
C SER A 20 11.58 9.45 -8.53
N LEU A 21 12.54 8.55 -8.34
CA LEU A 21 13.74 8.41 -9.18
C LEU A 21 13.59 7.37 -10.31
N LEU A 22 12.48 6.61 -10.32
CA LEU A 22 12.29 5.50 -11.26
C LEU A 22 11.26 5.88 -12.36
N PRO A 23 11.41 5.36 -13.59
CA PRO A 23 10.56 5.71 -14.74
C PRO A 23 9.19 5.00 -14.70
N HIS A 24 8.37 5.36 -13.71
CA HIS A 24 7.04 4.81 -13.46
C HIS A 24 6.12 5.88 -12.85
N GLY A 25 4.81 5.69 -12.95
CA GLY A 25 3.83 6.55 -12.30
C GLY A 25 3.51 6.08 -10.89
N VAL A 26 3.27 7.02 -9.98
CA VAL A 26 2.75 6.76 -8.63
C VAL A 26 1.54 7.66 -8.43
N ARG A 27 0.37 7.04 -8.28
CA ARG A 27 -0.87 7.71 -7.89
C ARG A 27 -1.09 7.51 -6.40
N THR A 28 -1.58 8.54 -5.73
CA THR A 28 -1.86 8.49 -4.29
C THR A 28 -3.36 8.55 -4.05
N ALA A 29 -3.81 7.84 -3.02
CA ALA A 29 -5.18 7.91 -2.56
C ALA A 29 -5.27 7.62 -1.05
N ALA A 30 -6.44 7.90 -0.47
CA ALA A 30 -6.72 7.63 0.93
C ALA A 30 -6.62 6.11 1.22
N PRO A 31 -6.23 5.71 2.45
CA PRO A 31 -6.06 4.30 2.82
C PRO A 31 -7.41 3.63 3.11
N GLU A 32 -8.22 3.49 2.06
CA GLU A 32 -9.54 2.88 2.10
C GLU A 32 -9.84 2.11 0.81
N VAL A 33 -10.68 1.08 0.91
CA VAL A 33 -11.04 0.25 -0.26
C VAL A 33 -11.79 1.06 -1.33
N ALA A 34 -12.56 2.08 -0.91
CA ALA A 34 -13.31 2.94 -1.82
C ALA A 34 -12.41 3.70 -2.81
N ALA A 35 -11.17 4.01 -2.41
CA ALA A 35 -10.20 4.68 -3.26
C ALA A 35 -9.86 3.89 -4.54
N LEU A 36 -10.01 2.57 -4.52
CA LEU A 36 -9.77 1.71 -5.68
C LEU A 36 -10.71 2.00 -6.84
N LEU A 37 -11.92 2.50 -6.55
CA LEU A 37 -12.93 2.81 -7.56
C LEU A 37 -12.46 3.94 -8.49
N ASP A 38 -11.68 4.88 -7.96
CA ASP A 38 -11.16 6.06 -8.67
C ASP A 38 -9.68 5.91 -9.06
N ALA A 39 -9.01 4.86 -8.58
CA ALA A 39 -7.58 4.62 -8.74
C ALA A 39 -7.13 4.26 -10.16
N GLY A 40 -8.06 4.06 -11.10
CA GLY A 40 -7.76 3.66 -12.48
C GLY A 40 -6.91 2.37 -12.57
N PRO A 41 -6.41 2.01 -13.75
CA PRO A 41 -5.50 0.87 -13.91
C PRO A 41 -4.18 1.12 -13.16
N HIS A 42 -3.71 0.11 -12.43
CA HIS A 42 -2.44 0.09 -11.72
C HIS A 42 -1.88 -1.33 -11.73
N ASP A 43 -0.56 -1.45 -11.56
CA ASP A 43 0.18 -2.72 -11.60
C ASP A 43 0.44 -3.29 -10.20
N ALA A 44 0.38 -2.46 -9.15
CA ALA A 44 0.47 -2.88 -7.75
C ALA A 44 -0.16 -1.85 -6.81
N VAL A 45 -0.56 -2.30 -5.62
CA VAL A 45 -1.05 -1.45 -4.52
C VAL A 45 -0.03 -1.46 -3.39
N LEU A 46 0.45 -0.28 -3.03
CA LEU A 46 1.31 -0.04 -1.88
C LEU A 46 0.45 0.49 -0.73
N VAL A 47 0.48 -0.17 0.43
CA VAL A 47 -0.25 0.26 1.62
C VAL A 47 0.73 0.83 2.63
N ASP A 48 0.62 2.12 2.94
CA ASP A 48 1.43 2.76 3.98
C ASP A 48 1.03 2.23 5.36
N ALA A 49 1.93 1.42 5.94
CA ALA A 49 1.79 0.84 7.27
C ALA A 49 2.85 1.37 8.24
N ARG A 50 3.53 2.48 7.92
CA ARG A 50 4.67 3.00 8.72
C ARG A 50 4.26 3.48 10.12
N THR A 51 3.01 3.92 10.29
CA THR A 51 2.53 4.56 11.54
C THR A 51 1.37 3.80 12.20
N GLU A 52 0.39 3.34 11.43
CA GLU A 52 -0.86 2.75 11.93
C GLU A 52 -1.00 1.27 11.53
N LEU A 53 -0.15 0.40 12.09
CA LEU A 53 -0.06 -1.03 11.72
C LEU A 53 -1.40 -1.78 11.81
N VAL A 54 -2.23 -1.50 12.81
CA VAL A 54 -3.51 -2.19 13.00
C VAL A 54 -4.49 -1.84 11.89
N ALA A 55 -4.57 -0.55 11.53
CA ALA A 55 -5.44 -0.08 10.46
C ALA A 55 -4.94 -0.59 9.09
N ALA A 56 -3.63 -0.51 8.85
CA ALA A 56 -3.02 -1.00 7.61
C ALA A 56 -3.24 -2.51 7.42
N ARG A 57 -3.03 -3.33 8.46
CA ARG A 57 -3.32 -4.77 8.40
C ARG A 57 -4.79 -5.05 8.08
N ALA A 58 -5.71 -4.31 8.69
CA ALA A 58 -7.13 -4.45 8.40
C ALA A 58 -7.46 -4.11 6.94
N LEU A 59 -6.84 -3.04 6.40
CA LEU A 59 -6.96 -2.66 5.00
C LEU A 59 -6.37 -3.72 4.06
N CYS A 60 -5.14 -4.19 4.29
CA CYS A 60 -4.52 -5.23 3.47
C CYS A 60 -5.39 -6.50 3.41
N ARG A 61 -5.95 -6.93 4.55
CA ARG A 61 -6.87 -8.06 4.58
C ARG A 61 -8.15 -7.80 3.78
N LEU A 62 -8.72 -6.60 3.85
CA LEU A 62 -9.89 -6.24 3.04
C LEU A 62 -9.55 -6.23 1.55
N LEU A 63 -8.40 -5.68 1.17
CA LEU A 63 -7.89 -5.72 -0.21
C LEU A 63 -7.73 -7.16 -0.70
N GLY A 64 -7.21 -8.09 0.13
CA GLY A 64 -7.14 -9.50 -0.21
C GLY A 64 -8.50 -10.18 -0.47
N THR A 65 -9.62 -9.57 -0.05
CA THR A 65 -10.97 -10.09 -0.31
C THR A 65 -11.62 -9.52 -1.58
N THR A 66 -11.05 -8.51 -2.22
CA THR A 66 -11.63 -7.87 -3.41
C THR A 66 -11.46 -8.71 -4.68
N GLY A 67 -10.61 -9.74 -4.66
CA GLY A 67 -10.27 -10.54 -5.83
C GLY A 67 -9.46 -9.78 -6.87
N MET A 68 -8.77 -8.71 -6.46
CA MET A 68 -7.84 -7.99 -7.32
C MET A 68 -6.72 -8.91 -7.82
N GLU A 69 -6.35 -8.79 -9.09
CA GLU A 69 -5.27 -9.56 -9.71
C GLU A 69 -3.89 -8.89 -9.57
N VAL A 70 -3.84 -7.72 -8.94
CA VAL A 70 -2.61 -6.94 -8.74
C VAL A 70 -2.10 -7.16 -7.31
N PRO A 71 -0.77 -7.25 -7.11
CA PRO A 71 -0.19 -7.51 -5.81
C PRO A 71 -0.44 -6.36 -4.82
N VAL A 72 -0.65 -6.73 -3.56
CA VAL A 72 -0.73 -5.82 -2.41
C VAL A 72 0.56 -5.90 -1.62
N VAL A 73 1.26 -4.77 -1.50
CA VAL A 73 2.55 -4.65 -0.81
C VAL A 73 2.40 -3.73 0.39
N ALA A 74 2.76 -4.19 1.58
CA ALA A 74 2.77 -3.32 2.76
C ALA A 74 4.11 -2.58 2.89
N VAL A 75 4.06 -1.28 3.16
CA VAL A 75 5.25 -0.45 3.42
C VAL A 75 5.39 -0.26 4.92
N LEU A 76 6.43 -0.86 5.52
CA LEU A 76 6.62 -0.90 6.97
C LEU A 76 7.87 -0.11 7.38
N ALA A 77 7.84 0.40 8.61
CA ALA A 77 9.07 0.77 9.30
C ALA A 77 9.72 -0.49 9.92
N GLU A 78 11.03 -0.44 10.21
CA GLU A 78 11.79 -1.55 10.81
C GLU A 78 11.10 -2.16 12.05
N GLY A 79 10.59 -1.31 12.95
CA GLY A 79 9.88 -1.76 14.16
C GLY A 79 8.54 -2.46 13.89
N GLY A 80 7.96 -2.30 12.71
CA GLY A 80 6.71 -2.92 12.30
C GLY A 80 6.84 -4.35 11.79
N LEU A 81 8.07 -4.79 11.44
CA LEU A 81 8.31 -6.12 10.87
C LEU A 81 7.87 -7.26 11.79
N VAL A 82 7.95 -7.07 13.11
CA VAL A 82 7.48 -8.07 14.09
C VAL A 82 5.97 -8.33 14.03
N ALA A 83 5.20 -7.38 13.49
CA ALA A 83 3.75 -7.51 13.35
C ALA A 83 3.34 -8.26 12.07
N VAL A 84 4.26 -8.48 11.13
CA VAL A 84 3.97 -9.13 9.85
C VAL A 84 3.65 -10.60 10.09
N SER A 85 2.53 -11.04 9.53
CA SER A 85 2.03 -12.41 9.63
C SER A 85 1.09 -12.70 8.46
N GLY A 86 0.71 -13.97 8.26
CA GLY A 86 -0.24 -14.37 7.22
C GLY A 86 -1.61 -13.66 7.30
N GLU A 87 -1.95 -13.13 8.47
CA GLU A 87 -3.17 -12.33 8.69
C GLU A 87 -3.20 -11.00 7.92
N TRP A 88 -2.07 -10.54 7.40
CA TRP A 88 -1.99 -9.34 6.56
C TRP A 88 -2.49 -9.60 5.14
N ALA A 89 -2.42 -10.85 4.65
CA ALA A 89 -2.79 -11.21 3.27
C ALA A 89 -2.13 -10.31 2.21
N VAL A 90 -0.86 -9.95 2.42
CA VAL A 90 -0.03 -9.20 1.46
C VAL A 90 0.85 -10.15 0.66
N ASP A 91 1.18 -9.75 -0.57
CA ASP A 91 2.06 -10.49 -1.46
C ASP A 91 3.53 -10.20 -1.19
N ASP A 92 3.85 -9.01 -0.69
CA ASP A 92 5.21 -8.60 -0.34
C ASP A 92 5.23 -7.49 0.74
N ILE A 93 6.42 -7.18 1.25
CA ILE A 93 6.69 -6.09 2.18
C ILE A 93 7.90 -5.24 1.73
N LEU A 94 7.85 -3.95 2.01
CA LEU A 94 8.94 -2.98 1.80
C LEU A 94 9.31 -2.26 3.11
#